data_AF-A0A1Z8LVU4-F1
#
_entry.id   AF-A0A1Z8LVU4-F1
#
_cell.length_a   1.000
_cell.length_b   1.000
_cell.length_c   1.000
_cell.angle_alpha   90.00
_cell.angle_beta   90.00
_cell.angle_gamma   90.00
#
_symmetry.space_group_name_H-M   'P 1'
#
loop_
_entity.id
_entity.type
_entity.pdbx_description
1 polymer ?
#
loop_
_entity_poly.entity_id
_entity_poly.type
_entity_poly.pdbx_seq_one_letter_code
_entity_poly.pdbx_strand_id
1 'polypeptide(L)'
;ELAQAVELSDSAKVVEAQRKLTTLAIQADRAAQAKQQREDRVAAQPETMPQPQYQQQPQPQQQPKRPDPKAEEWAARNEWFGQNEAKTYAAFGIHKRLVEQEGFDPTSDEYYTELDRQIEETFPSANNEETSTRKRPAQTVAGATRTKKTGRGGKQVRLTPSEVAIAKKLGVPTAEYAKYVKR
;
A
#
# COMPACT_ATOMS: atom_id res chain seq x y z
N GLU A 1 -1.46 37.43 44.00
CA GLU A 1 -2.76 36.75 44.16
C GLU A 1 -2.91 36.01 45.49
N LEU A 2 -1.94 35.22 45.95
CA LEU A 2 -2.05 34.50 47.23
C LEU A 2 -2.20 35.45 48.43
N ALA A 3 -1.48 36.58 48.45
CA ALA A 3 -1.61 37.60 49.50
C ALA A 3 -3.00 38.28 49.54
N GLN A 4 -3.62 38.55 48.39
CA GLN A 4 -4.97 39.13 48.33
C GLN A 4 -6.07 38.12 48.71
N ALA A 5 -5.88 36.83 48.45
CA ALA A 5 -6.84 35.79 48.79
C ALA A 5 -6.90 35.49 50.29
N VAL A 6 -5.77 35.62 50.99
CA VAL A 6 -5.68 35.45 52.46
C VAL A 6 -6.40 36.59 53.20
N GLU A 7 -6.38 37.79 52.64
CA GLU A 7 -6.98 38.99 53.26
C GLU A 7 -8.51 39.03 53.16
N LEU A 8 -9.11 38.34 52.18
CA LEU A 8 -10.56 38.31 51.94
C LEU A 8 -11.30 37.13 52.61
N SER A 9 -10.65 36.36 53.48
CA SER A 9 -11.19 35.10 54.05
C SER A 9 -11.72 34.11 53.01
N ASP A 10 -11.25 34.23 51.76
CA ASP A 10 -11.69 33.43 50.63
C ASP A 10 -10.85 32.15 50.58
N SER A 11 -11.17 31.24 51.50
CA SER A 11 -10.50 29.94 51.65
C SER A 11 -10.49 29.14 50.33
N ALA A 12 -11.49 29.33 49.47
CA ALA A 12 -11.54 28.71 48.16
C ALA A 12 -10.41 29.20 47.23
N LYS A 13 -10.15 30.52 47.18
CA LYS A 13 -9.05 31.08 46.38
C LYS A 13 -7.67 30.69 46.90
N VAL A 14 -7.51 30.54 48.22
CA VAL A 14 -6.24 30.06 48.81
C VAL A 14 -5.97 28.61 48.40
N VAL A 15 -6.99 27.74 48.45
CA VAL A 15 -6.87 26.34 48.01
C VAL A 15 -6.60 26.25 46.50
N GLU A 16 -7.24 27.10 45.69
CA GLU A 16 -6.99 27.16 44.26
C GLU A 16 -5.54 27.60 43.96
N ALA A 17 -5.05 28.63 44.66
CA ALA A 17 -3.68 29.09 44.54
C ALA A 17 -2.67 28.00 44.96
N GLN A 18 -2.93 27.27 46.05
CA GLN A 18 -2.11 26.12 46.46
C GLN A 18 -2.12 25.01 45.41
N ARG A 19 -3.29 24.65 44.84
CA ARG A 19 -3.39 23.64 43.78
C ARG A 19 -2.60 24.06 42.53
N LYS A 20 -2.67 25.33 42.15
CA LYS A 20 -1.89 25.89 41.03
C LYS A 20 -0.39 25.80 41.31
N LEU A 21 0.05 26.18 42.52
CA LEU A 21 1.46 26.06 42.93
C LEU A 21 1.95 24.62 42.89
N THR A 22 1.19 23.67 43.43
CA THR A 22 1.54 22.25 43.41
C THR A 22 1.60 21.72 41.97
N THR A 23 0.63 22.09 41.14
CA THR A 23 0.59 21.68 39.72
C THR A 23 1.77 22.25 38.93
N LEU A 24 2.18 23.49 39.22
CA LEU A 24 3.34 24.13 38.61
C LEU A 24 4.65 23.49 39.08
N ALA A 25 4.75 23.15 40.37
CA ALA A 25 5.90 22.45 40.93
C ALA A 25 6.09 21.05 40.31
N ILE A 26 5.01 20.28 40.17
CA ILE A 26 5.03 18.95 39.53
C ILE A 26 5.45 19.06 38.06
N GLN A 27 4.95 20.06 37.33
CA GLN A 27 5.34 20.28 35.93
C GLN A 27 6.82 20.65 35.81
N ALA A 28 7.33 21.50 36.70
CA ALA A 28 8.73 21.87 36.74
C ALA A 28 9.63 20.66 37.05
N ASP A 29 9.26 19.83 38.04
CA ASP A 29 9.97 18.60 38.37
C ASP A 29 10.01 17.63 37.19
N ARG A 30 8.85 17.38 36.56
CA ARG A 30 8.76 16.50 35.40
C ARG A 30 9.58 17.00 34.21
N ALA A 31 9.62 18.32 34.00
CA ALA A 31 10.45 18.93 32.96
C ALA A 31 11.94 18.80 33.28
N ALA A 32 12.34 18.96 34.54
CA ALA A 32 13.71 18.75 35.00
C ALA A 32 14.14 17.29 34.81
N GLN A 33 13.32 16.33 35.23
CA GLN A 33 13.60 14.90 35.03
C GLN A 33 13.66 14.52 33.55
N ALA A 34 12.79 15.07 32.70
CA ALA A 34 12.84 14.82 31.26
C ALA A 34 14.12 15.39 30.62
N LYS A 35 14.65 16.51 31.12
CA LYS A 35 15.95 17.05 30.69
C LYS A 35 17.10 16.15 31.15
N GLN A 36 17.09 15.72 32.41
CA GLN A 36 18.09 14.80 32.94
C GLN A 36 18.12 13.47 32.17
N GLN A 37 16.96 12.86 31.92
CA GLN A 37 16.90 11.63 31.11
C GLN A 37 17.41 11.83 29.67
N ARG A 38 17.25 13.03 29.09
CA ARG A 38 17.82 13.36 27.78
C ARG A 38 19.34 13.51 27.88
N GLU A 39 19.84 14.18 28.92
CA GLU A 39 21.27 14.35 29.17
C GLU A 39 21.95 13.01 29.47
N ASP A 40 21.37 12.15 30.31
CA ASP A 40 21.86 10.80 30.60
C ASP A 40 21.86 9.92 29.34
N ARG A 41 20.84 10.05 28.48
CA ARG A 41 20.80 9.32 27.19
C ARG A 41 21.83 9.85 26.19
N VAL A 42 22.18 11.14 26.27
CA VAL A 42 23.25 11.74 25.46
C VAL A 42 24.62 11.37 26.03
N ALA A 43 24.79 11.33 27.35
CA ALA A 43 26.03 10.94 28.03
C ALA A 43 26.29 9.42 27.99
N ALA A 44 25.24 8.60 27.87
CA ALA A 44 25.35 7.16 27.64
C ALA A 44 25.59 6.81 26.16
N GLN A 45 25.60 7.78 25.23
CA GLN A 45 26.28 7.58 23.95
C GLN A 45 27.78 7.67 24.21
N PRO A 46 28.56 6.61 23.96
CA PRO A 46 29.98 6.62 24.28
C PRO A 46 30.71 7.66 23.42
N GLU A 47 31.19 8.73 24.08
CA GLU A 47 32.39 9.45 23.65
C GLU A 47 33.55 8.44 23.66
N THR A 48 33.89 7.97 22.46
CA THR A 48 35.22 7.58 22.01
C THR A 48 36.27 7.29 23.11
N MET A 49 36.45 6.01 23.44
CA MET A 49 37.76 5.49 23.82
C MET A 49 38.78 5.81 22.71
N PRO A 50 40.07 6.06 23.02
CA PRO A 50 41.13 5.97 22.02
C PRO A 50 41.30 4.51 21.60
N GLN A 51 40.45 4.09 20.67
CA GLN A 51 40.65 2.90 19.85
C GLN A 51 41.92 3.11 19.01
N PRO A 52 42.70 2.04 18.75
CA PRO A 52 43.80 2.14 17.80
C PRO A 52 43.27 2.70 16.49
N GLN A 53 44.05 3.60 15.90
CA GLN A 53 43.80 4.38 14.70
C GLN A 53 43.21 3.54 13.55
N TYR A 54 41.88 3.43 13.51
CA TYR A 54 41.13 3.06 12.32
C TYR A 54 40.41 4.32 11.84
N GLN A 55 40.89 4.84 10.72
CA GLN A 55 40.33 5.99 10.02
C GLN A 55 38.84 5.75 9.73
N GLN A 56 37.95 6.33 10.52
CA GLN A 56 36.54 6.43 10.17
C GLN A 56 36.41 7.49 9.08
N GLN A 57 36.30 7.05 7.83
CA GLN A 57 35.86 7.87 6.72
C GLN A 57 34.46 8.44 7.01
N PRO A 58 34.18 9.71 6.69
CA PRO A 58 32.83 10.23 6.74
C PRO A 58 31.94 9.43 5.79
N GLN A 59 30.84 8.86 6.30
CA GLN A 59 29.83 8.26 5.43
C GLN A 59 29.32 9.36 4.49
N PRO A 60 29.39 9.15 3.16
CA PRO A 60 28.92 10.15 2.21
C PRO A 60 27.42 10.34 2.42
N GLN A 61 27.02 11.58 2.65
CA GLN A 61 25.66 12.04 2.44
C GLN A 61 25.29 11.62 1.02
N GLN A 62 24.44 10.59 0.89
CA GLN A 62 23.98 10.13 -0.41
C GLN A 62 23.27 11.33 -1.03
N GLN A 63 23.98 12.03 -1.93
CA GLN A 63 23.33 12.91 -2.89
C GLN A 63 22.17 12.09 -3.47
N PRO A 64 20.95 12.64 -3.58
CA PRO A 64 19.87 11.93 -4.25
C PRO A 64 20.46 11.48 -5.59
N LYS A 65 20.61 10.16 -5.76
CA LYS A 65 21.12 9.60 -7.01
C LYS A 65 20.32 10.27 -8.09
N ARG A 66 21.01 10.90 -9.05
CA ARG A 66 20.34 11.45 -10.22
C ARG A 66 19.38 10.37 -10.71
N PRO A 67 18.10 10.69 -10.97
CA PRO A 67 17.17 9.70 -11.47
C PRO A 67 17.81 9.03 -12.68
N ASP A 68 17.70 7.71 -12.76
CA ASP A 68 18.17 6.99 -13.92
C ASP A 68 17.46 7.57 -15.16
N PRO A 69 18.17 7.95 -16.24
CA PRO A 69 17.53 8.46 -17.44
C PRO A 69 16.44 7.50 -17.97
N LYS A 70 16.61 6.19 -17.82
CA LYS A 70 15.58 5.20 -18.21
C LYS A 70 14.36 5.24 -17.29
N ALA A 71 14.55 5.50 -16.00
CA ALA A 71 13.44 5.62 -15.06
C ALA A 71 12.59 6.86 -15.38
N GLU A 72 13.22 7.96 -15.79
CA GLU A 72 12.50 9.16 -16.24
C GLU A 72 11.71 8.90 -17.52
N GLU A 73 12.31 8.23 -18.51
CA GLU A 73 11.63 7.86 -19.75
C GLU A 73 10.45 6.90 -19.52
N TRP A 74 10.64 5.91 -18.64
CA TRP A 74 9.58 4.98 -18.27
C TRP A 74 8.43 5.66 -17.53
N ALA A 75 8.74 6.56 -16.59
CA ALA A 75 7.74 7.35 -15.89
C ALA A 75 7.00 8.30 -16.86
N ALA A 76 7.71 8.90 -17.82
CA ALA A 76 7.11 9.76 -18.83
C ALA A 76 6.18 9.00 -19.79
N ARG A 77 6.47 7.73 -20.07
CA ARG A 77 5.59 6.84 -20.86
C ARG A 77 4.31 6.48 -20.10
N ASN A 78 4.41 6.36 -18.78
CA ASN A 78 3.33 5.94 -17.91
C ASN A 78 2.66 7.16 -17.25
N GLU A 79 1.71 7.80 -17.92
CA GLU A 79 1.04 9.01 -17.42
C GLU A 79 0.44 8.86 -16.01
N TRP A 80 0.02 7.64 -15.64
CA TRP A 80 -0.51 7.34 -14.32
C TRP A 80 0.54 7.44 -13.19
N PHE A 81 1.83 7.42 -13.50
CA PHE A 81 2.92 7.50 -12.53
C PHE A 81 3.01 8.92 -11.97
N GLY A 82 2.82 9.08 -10.67
CA GLY A 82 2.72 10.37 -9.98
C GLY A 82 1.31 10.99 -9.98
N GLN A 83 0.43 10.62 -10.91
CA GLN A 83 -0.99 11.04 -10.89
C GLN A 83 -1.85 10.09 -10.04
N ASN A 84 -1.66 8.78 -10.23
CA ASN A 84 -2.34 7.75 -9.47
C ASN A 84 -1.41 7.26 -8.36
N GLU A 85 -1.60 7.77 -7.15
CA GLU A 85 -0.78 7.41 -5.99
C GLU A 85 -0.78 5.90 -5.74
N ALA A 86 -1.94 5.23 -5.84
CA ALA A 86 -2.05 3.80 -5.59
C ALA A 86 -1.18 2.98 -6.56
N LYS A 87 -1.23 3.29 -7.86
CA LYS A 87 -0.37 2.63 -8.85
C LYS A 87 1.10 2.98 -8.67
N THR A 88 1.39 4.24 -8.32
CA THR A 88 2.77 4.73 -8.12
C THR A 88 3.43 4.02 -6.94
N TYR A 89 2.75 3.92 -5.79
CA TYR A 89 3.26 3.19 -4.62
C TYR A 89 3.35 1.69 -4.87
N ALA A 90 2.41 1.12 -5.62
CA ALA A 90 2.48 -0.29 -6.01
C ALA A 90 3.69 -0.56 -6.92
N ALA A 91 3.99 0.32 -7.87
CA ALA A 91 5.19 0.22 -8.71
C ALA A 91 6.47 0.21 -7.86
N PHE A 92 6.55 1.04 -6.80
CA PHE A 92 7.68 0.99 -5.86
C PHE A 92 7.74 -0.32 -5.06
N GLY A 93 6.59 -0.87 -4.65
CA GLY A 93 6.53 -2.16 -3.96
C GLY A 93 6.98 -3.32 -4.85
N ILE A 94 6.58 -3.29 -6.12
CA ILE A 94 6.98 -4.24 -7.15
C ILE A 94 8.48 -4.11 -7.44
N HIS A 95 8.99 -2.89 -7.64
CA HIS A 95 10.42 -2.60 -7.80
C HIS A 95 11.25 -3.25 -6.68
N LYS A 96 10.85 -3.01 -5.42
CA LYS A 96 11.54 -3.58 -4.26
C LYS A 96 11.59 -5.10 -4.33
N ARG A 97 10.48 -5.73 -4.74
CA ARG A 97 10.42 -7.19 -4.91
C ARG A 97 11.34 -7.67 -6.04
N LEU A 98 11.31 -7.04 -7.22
CA LEU A 98 12.17 -7.41 -8.35
C LEU A 98 13.66 -7.31 -8.00
N VAL A 99 14.07 -6.22 -7.34
CA VAL A 99 15.48 -5.98 -7.01
C VAL A 99 15.93 -6.83 -5.81
N GLU A 100 15.13 -6.92 -4.74
CA GLU A 100 15.55 -7.61 -3.51
C GLU A 100 15.31 -9.13 -3.55
N GLN A 101 14.21 -9.60 -4.15
CA GLN A 101 13.84 -11.02 -4.13
C GLN A 101 14.33 -11.76 -5.38
N GLU A 102 14.20 -11.13 -6.54
CA GLU A 102 14.51 -11.75 -7.83
C GLU A 102 15.89 -11.33 -8.37
N GLY A 103 16.48 -10.28 -7.80
CA GLY A 103 17.85 -9.84 -8.13
C GLY A 103 17.98 -9.15 -9.49
N PHE A 104 16.89 -8.58 -10.01
CA PHE A 104 16.93 -7.84 -11.27
C PHE A 104 17.76 -6.56 -11.15
N ASP A 105 18.50 -6.24 -12.21
CA ASP A 105 19.22 -4.97 -12.31
C ASP A 105 18.24 -3.84 -12.62
N PRO A 106 18.10 -2.81 -11.75
CA PRO A 106 17.16 -1.71 -11.93
C PRO A 106 17.44 -0.83 -13.16
N THR A 107 18.59 -0.98 -13.81
CA THR A 107 19.00 -0.24 -15.01
C THR A 107 18.77 -1.01 -16.32
N SER A 108 18.43 -2.31 -16.21
CA SER A 108 18.24 -3.21 -17.34
C SER A 108 16.87 -3.05 -18.01
N ASP A 109 16.80 -3.32 -19.31
CA ASP A 109 15.52 -3.26 -20.06
C ASP A 109 14.55 -4.38 -19.65
N GLU A 110 15.08 -5.53 -19.23
CA GLU A 110 14.27 -6.65 -18.74
C GLU A 110 13.55 -6.29 -17.44
N TYR A 111 14.20 -5.55 -16.55
CA TYR A 111 13.59 -5.06 -15.32
C TYR A 111 12.33 -4.22 -15.60
N TYR A 112 12.39 -3.27 -16.55
CA TYR A 112 11.22 -2.44 -16.88
C TYR A 112 10.10 -3.24 -17.56
N THR A 113 10.45 -4.29 -18.30
CA THR A 113 9.47 -5.18 -18.94
C THR A 113 8.68 -5.98 -17.91
N GLU A 114 9.36 -6.56 -16.92
CA GLU A 114 8.71 -7.31 -15.84
C GLU A 114 7.97 -6.38 -14.86
N LEU A 115 8.50 -5.18 -14.62
CA LEU A 115 7.83 -4.14 -13.83
C LEU A 115 6.47 -3.78 -14.44
N ASP A 116 6.41 -3.47 -15.74
CA ASP A 116 5.17 -3.14 -16.44
C ASP A 116 4.19 -4.31 -16.40
N ARG A 117 4.67 -5.53 -16.70
CA ARG A 117 3.83 -6.74 -16.64
C ARG A 117 3.19 -6.92 -15.28
N GLN A 118 3.97 -6.80 -14.20
CA GLN A 118 3.46 -7.02 -12.86
C GLN A 118 2.53 -5.89 -12.40
N ILE A 119 2.75 -4.66 -12.86
CA ILE A 119 1.82 -3.54 -12.66
C ILE A 119 0.51 -3.80 -13.39
N GLU A 120 0.53 -4.28 -14.64
CA GLU A 120 -0.68 -4.66 -15.38
C GLU A 120 -1.43 -5.82 -14.72
N GLU A 121 -0.71 -6.81 -14.21
CA GLU A 121 -1.28 -7.93 -13.45
C GLU A 121 -1.89 -7.49 -12.11
N THR A 122 -1.30 -6.48 -11.46
CA THR A 122 -1.78 -5.93 -10.18
C THR A 122 -2.95 -4.98 -10.37
N PHE A 123 -2.98 -4.25 -11.50
CA PHE A 123 -4.06 -3.35 -11.88
C PHE A 123 -4.71 -3.78 -13.22
N PRO A 124 -5.29 -4.99 -13.28
CA PRO A 124 -5.91 -5.48 -14.48
C PRO A 124 -7.13 -4.60 -14.76
N SER A 125 -7.01 -3.71 -15.74
CA SER A 125 -8.11 -2.87 -16.26
C SER A 125 -8.64 -1.76 -15.34
N ALA A 126 -7.76 -0.94 -14.75
CA ALA A 126 -8.13 0.43 -14.37
C ALA A 126 -8.09 1.42 -15.57
N ASN A 127 -7.87 0.93 -16.80
CA ASN A 127 -7.91 1.72 -18.04
C ASN A 127 -9.34 2.12 -18.48
N ASN A 128 -10.28 2.20 -17.52
CA ASN A 128 -11.64 2.70 -17.71
C ASN A 128 -12.05 3.71 -16.64
N GLU A 129 -11.14 4.14 -15.75
CA GLU A 129 -11.52 5.10 -14.72
C GLU A 129 -11.35 6.56 -15.17
N GLU A 130 -10.47 6.86 -16.11
CA GLU A 130 -10.39 8.20 -16.70
C GLU A 130 -11.49 8.46 -17.76
N THR A 131 -12.18 7.41 -18.23
CA THR A 131 -13.43 7.52 -19.01
C THR A 131 -14.67 7.21 -18.17
N SER A 132 -14.57 7.26 -16.84
CA SER A 132 -15.73 7.14 -15.95
C SER A 132 -16.48 8.47 -15.75
N THR A 133 -16.53 9.32 -16.77
CA THR A 133 -17.67 10.23 -16.94
C THR A 133 -18.92 9.41 -17.24
N ARG A 134 -19.71 9.13 -16.20
CA ARG A 134 -21.12 8.68 -16.27
C ARG A 134 -21.39 7.47 -17.18
N LYS A 135 -21.14 6.27 -16.69
CA LYS A 135 -22.08 5.15 -16.92
C LYS A 135 -22.84 4.88 -15.64
N ARG A 136 -23.84 5.73 -15.37
CA ARG A 136 -24.98 5.32 -14.56
C ARG A 136 -25.53 4.04 -15.21
N PRO A 137 -25.80 2.95 -14.46
CA PRO A 137 -26.51 1.83 -15.04
C PRO A 137 -27.85 2.36 -15.53
N ALA A 138 -28.05 2.41 -16.85
CA ALA A 138 -29.35 2.74 -17.41
C ALA A 138 -30.30 1.64 -16.94
N GLN A 139 -31.15 1.97 -15.98
CA GLN A 139 -32.19 1.09 -15.49
C GLN A 139 -33.03 0.68 -16.69
N THR A 140 -32.84 -0.55 -17.15
CA THR A 140 -33.56 -1.10 -18.30
C THR A 140 -34.97 -1.40 -17.82
N VAL A 141 -35.87 -0.45 -17.99
CA VAL A 141 -37.30 -0.67 -17.81
C VAL A 141 -37.79 -1.59 -18.93
N ALA A 142 -38.32 -2.74 -18.53
CA ALA A 142 -38.83 -3.77 -19.42
C ALA A 142 -39.91 -3.18 -20.35
N GLY A 143 -39.58 -3.05 -21.62
CA GLY A 143 -40.58 -2.85 -22.66
C GLY A 143 -41.47 -4.09 -22.73
N ALA A 144 -42.71 -3.94 -22.31
CA ALA A 144 -43.74 -4.95 -22.50
C ALA A 144 -43.87 -5.29 -24.00
N THR A 145 -44.07 -6.60 -24.26
CA THR A 145 -44.56 -7.25 -25.49
C THR A 145 -43.57 -7.53 -26.63
N ARG A 146 -43.14 -8.81 -26.72
CA ARG A 146 -43.46 -9.68 -27.88
C ARG A 146 -43.22 -11.17 -27.63
N THR A 147 -44.35 -11.88 -27.54
CA THR A 147 -44.67 -13.23 -28.02
C THR A 147 -43.55 -14.18 -28.48
N LYS A 148 -43.46 -15.29 -27.73
CA LYS A 148 -43.14 -16.69 -28.10
C LYS A 148 -42.57 -16.97 -29.51
N LYS A 149 -41.40 -17.63 -29.53
CA LYS A 149 -41.17 -18.78 -30.42
C LYS A 149 -40.70 -19.98 -29.61
N THR A 150 -41.58 -20.96 -29.49
CA THR A 150 -41.26 -22.36 -29.22
C THR A 150 -40.22 -22.85 -30.24
N GLY A 151 -39.12 -23.41 -29.77
CA GLY A 151 -38.12 -24.05 -30.62
C GLY A 151 -37.22 -24.97 -29.82
N ARG A 152 -37.70 -26.19 -29.56
CA ARG A 152 -36.95 -27.40 -29.21
C ARG A 152 -35.74 -27.21 -28.28
N GLY A 153 -35.89 -27.60 -27.02
CA GLY A 153 -34.78 -27.85 -26.12
C GLY A 153 -33.78 -28.81 -26.76
N GLY A 154 -32.70 -28.27 -27.32
CA GLY A 154 -31.54 -29.04 -27.70
C GLY A 154 -30.99 -29.66 -26.44
N LYS A 155 -30.96 -31.00 -26.39
CA LYS A 155 -30.28 -31.76 -25.34
C LYS A 155 -28.78 -31.45 -25.40
N GLN A 156 -28.38 -30.32 -24.84
CA GLN A 156 -26.98 -29.99 -24.64
C GLN A 156 -26.54 -30.73 -23.37
N VAL A 157 -25.81 -31.82 -23.55
CA VAL A 157 -25.18 -32.56 -22.46
C VAL A 157 -23.91 -31.81 -22.08
N ARG A 158 -23.89 -31.24 -20.87
CA ARG A 158 -22.67 -30.63 -20.30
C ARG A 158 -21.79 -31.74 -19.74
N LEU A 159 -20.51 -31.75 -20.08
CA LEU A 159 -19.54 -32.70 -19.53
C LEU A 159 -18.85 -32.11 -18.31
N THR A 160 -18.63 -32.94 -17.30
CA THR A 160 -17.80 -32.62 -16.13
C THR A 160 -16.32 -32.63 -16.51
N PRO A 161 -15.44 -31.94 -15.76
CA PRO A 161 -14.00 -31.91 -16.06
C PRO A 161 -13.35 -33.31 -16.11
N SER A 162 -13.83 -34.25 -15.29
CA SER A 162 -13.37 -35.65 -15.28
C SER A 162 -13.74 -36.38 -16.58
N GLU A 163 -14.96 -36.19 -17.07
CA GLU A 163 -15.42 -36.76 -18.35
C GLU A 163 -14.65 -36.20 -19.55
N VAL A 164 -14.30 -34.90 -19.52
CA VAL A 164 -13.44 -34.29 -20.55
C VAL A 164 -12.03 -34.90 -20.51
N ALA A 165 -11.48 -35.16 -19.31
CA ALA A 165 -10.18 -35.80 -19.16
C ALA A 165 -10.19 -37.25 -19.68
N ILE A 166 -11.26 -38.01 -19.43
CA ILE A 166 -11.43 -39.38 -19.93
C ILE A 166 -11.55 -39.40 -21.46
N ALA A 167 -12.33 -38.49 -22.05
CA ALA A 167 -12.45 -38.36 -23.50
C ALA A 167 -11.08 -38.10 -24.17
N LYS A 168 -10.29 -37.19 -23.60
CA LYS A 168 -8.91 -36.92 -24.04
C LYS A 168 -8.00 -38.13 -23.88
N LYS A 169 -8.11 -38.87 -22.77
CA LYS A 169 -7.31 -40.08 -22.51
C LYS A 169 -7.62 -41.22 -23.48
N LEU A 170 -8.86 -41.32 -23.95
CA LEU A 170 -9.30 -42.30 -24.94
C LEU A 170 -9.08 -41.82 -26.39
N GLY A 171 -8.60 -40.60 -26.59
CA GLY A 171 -8.40 -40.02 -27.92
C GLY A 171 -9.70 -39.77 -28.69
N VAL A 172 -10.85 -39.73 -28.01
CA VAL A 172 -12.17 -39.56 -28.62
C VAL A 172 -12.58 -38.09 -28.51
N PRO A 173 -13.11 -37.47 -29.59
CA PRO A 173 -13.64 -36.12 -29.53
C PRO A 173 -14.69 -35.97 -28.42
N THR A 174 -14.59 -34.89 -27.65
CA THR A 174 -15.51 -34.56 -26.54
C THR A 174 -16.98 -34.62 -26.96
N ALA A 175 -17.30 -34.29 -28.21
CA ALA A 175 -18.65 -34.36 -28.78
C ALA A 175 -19.17 -35.80 -28.98
N GLU A 176 -18.30 -36.76 -29.33
CA GLU A 176 -18.68 -38.17 -29.44
C GLU A 176 -18.86 -38.79 -28.06
N TYR A 177 -17.95 -38.49 -27.12
CA TYR A 177 -18.10 -38.96 -25.74
C TYR A 177 -19.41 -38.49 -25.09
N ALA A 178 -19.83 -37.24 -25.36
CA ALA A 178 -21.09 -36.67 -24.86
C ALA A 178 -22.36 -37.45 -25.27
N LYS A 179 -22.33 -38.23 -26.37
CA LYS A 179 -23.47 -39.04 -26.80
C LYS A 179 -23.68 -40.29 -25.94
N TYR A 180 -22.59 -40.83 -25.39
CA TYR A 180 -22.58 -42.09 -24.65
C TYR A 180 -22.58 -41.90 -23.14
N VAL A 181 -22.32 -40.69 -22.67
CA VAL A 181 -22.47 -40.33 -21.26
C VAL A 181 -23.96 -40.31 -20.92
N LYS A 182 -24.41 -41.41 -20.32
CA LYS A 182 -25.74 -41.53 -19.73
C LYS A 182 -25.74 -40.77 -18.41
N ARG A 183 -26.59 -39.75 -18.30
CA ARG A 183 -26.98 -39.15 -17.02
C ARG A 183 -28.28 -39.77 -16.53
#